data_AF-A0A2S6CFL6-F1
#
_entry.id   AF-A0A2S6CFL6-F1
#
_cell.length_a   1.000
_cell.length_b   1.000
_cell.length_c   1.000
_cell.angle_alpha   90.00
_cell.angle_beta   90.00
_cell.angle_gamma   90.00
#
_symmetry.space_group_name_H-M   'P 1'
#
loop_
_entity.id
_entity.type
_entity.pdbx_description
1 polymer ?
#
loop_
_entity_poly.entity_id
_entity_poly.type
_entity_poly.pdbx_seq_one_letter_code
_entity_poly.pdbx_strand_id
1 'polypeptide(L)'
;MSTGPHSDAELLCRHAWQALESFRRMQRYVRSDESERRDLFQGRRPSINISGSPFTKVLLDLAFELKQTFPSIGPRHFGRAAFTQVAITGDLFLSHLLAFSACGQMNIGLVAATQIYADMHDQLGDTMSCILQECERAHKFCTKAKQKYVSACNDIAWSARDNTALLIEREHNGARGWIFRIPEGAPKAFTAGEIFIPESILKALPLLPANIVRYHLHSAQQHAIEQLSKHGILLSAVHLYHAGRMSQAISAPWDDMDFFIERQETKGVSLRSVATTPRSMARHFLLAMGHSLADVKKSESTTELRLLYQVVEAYRDRIQDEKIKEQYLATKRLTPVQLLKVAQEVIIDDEPHLFFDYANFSNLCGKWVVDACNTTTKANGIYGPYLYVPTFYILWRAADADERRQSKLKTPLCQAGKLANKLIARHGSKYKASALKLASSRIHQGETIGEQTDSRLTLATGTS
;
A
#
# COMPACT_ATOMS: atom_id res chain seq x y z
N MET A 1 -41.41 22.57 24.46
CA MET A 1 -40.21 22.51 23.60
C MET A 1 -39.90 21.05 23.37
N SER A 2 -40.06 20.59 22.12
CA SER A 2 -39.90 19.20 21.72
C SER A 2 -38.41 18.84 21.64
N THR A 3 -37.91 18.04 22.57
CA THR A 3 -36.63 17.34 22.42
C THR A 3 -36.84 16.22 21.39
N GLY A 4 -36.46 16.49 20.15
CA GLY A 4 -36.46 15.48 19.09
C GLY A 4 -35.52 14.32 19.42
N PRO A 5 -35.70 13.14 18.80
CA PRO A 5 -34.79 12.02 18.96
C PRO A 5 -33.44 12.40 18.34
N HIS A 6 -32.50 12.82 19.19
CA HIS A 6 -31.09 12.84 18.84
C HIS A 6 -30.72 11.40 18.50
N SER A 7 -30.49 11.12 17.21
CA SER A 7 -30.14 9.78 16.76
C SER A 7 -28.85 9.34 17.44
N ASP A 8 -28.78 8.09 17.88
CA ASP A 8 -27.59 7.52 18.54
C ASP A 8 -26.29 7.67 17.71
N ALA A 9 -26.40 7.96 16.41
CA ALA A 9 -25.28 8.33 15.55
C ALA A 9 -24.59 9.65 15.95
N GLU A 10 -25.28 10.60 16.58
CA GLU A 10 -24.68 11.82 17.14
C GLU A 10 -23.88 11.55 18.42
N LEU A 11 -24.18 10.46 19.14
CA LEU A 11 -23.42 10.03 20.32
C LEU A 11 -22.08 9.39 19.93
N LEU A 12 -22.02 8.68 18.81
CA LEU A 12 -20.85 7.90 18.37
C LEU A 12 -19.60 8.74 17.99
N CYS A 13 -19.72 10.06 17.93
CA CYS A 13 -18.62 10.96 17.57
C CYS A 13 -18.47 12.15 18.53
N ARG A 14 -19.22 12.18 19.63
CA ARG A 14 -19.23 13.32 20.55
C ARG A 14 -17.85 13.59 21.15
N HIS A 15 -17.10 12.54 21.45
CA HIS A 15 -15.73 12.64 21.96
C HIS A 15 -14.77 13.24 20.92
N ALA A 16 -14.77 12.71 19.70
CA ALA A 16 -13.99 13.26 18.59
C ALA A 16 -14.34 14.72 18.29
N TRP A 17 -15.63 15.07 18.33
CA TRP A 17 -16.10 16.45 18.15
C TRP A 17 -15.55 17.39 19.23
N GLN A 18 -15.66 17.01 20.50
CA GLN A 18 -15.14 17.78 21.63
C GLN A 18 -13.61 17.91 21.59
N ALA A 19 -12.91 16.87 21.17
CA ALA A 19 -11.47 16.88 20.97
C ALA A 19 -11.07 17.89 19.87
N LEU A 20 -11.76 17.89 18.72
CA LEU A 20 -11.53 18.85 17.64
C LEU A 20 -11.87 20.30 18.03
N GLU A 21 -12.93 20.52 18.80
CA GLU A 21 -13.23 21.84 19.33
C GLU A 21 -12.13 22.35 20.27
N SER A 22 -11.60 21.47 21.12
CA SER A 22 -10.54 21.81 22.06
C SER A 22 -9.21 22.04 21.33
N PHE A 23 -8.92 21.23 20.31
CA PHE A 23 -7.84 21.47 19.36
C PHE A 23 -7.96 22.84 18.71
N ARG A 24 -9.14 23.22 18.22
CA ARG A 24 -9.38 24.54 17.61
C ARG A 24 -9.15 25.68 18.60
N ARG A 25 -9.66 25.56 19.83
CA ARG A 25 -9.45 26.57 20.89
C ARG A 25 -7.95 26.71 21.20
N MET A 26 -7.24 25.59 21.26
CA MET A 26 -5.79 25.60 21.49
C MET A 26 -5.03 26.21 20.32
N GLN A 27 -5.36 25.88 19.08
CA GLN A 27 -4.78 26.51 17.89
C GLN A 27 -4.97 28.03 17.88
N ARG A 28 -6.16 28.53 18.26
CA ARG A 28 -6.41 29.97 18.39
C ARG A 28 -5.48 30.58 19.45
N TYR A 29 -5.42 29.98 20.65
CA TYR A 29 -4.53 30.45 21.72
C TYR A 29 -3.06 30.49 21.30
N VAL A 30 -2.59 29.41 20.66
CA VAL A 30 -1.22 29.25 20.18
C VAL A 30 -0.87 30.31 19.15
N ARG A 31 -1.82 30.69 18.29
CA ARG A 31 -1.62 31.70 17.24
C ARG A 31 -1.80 33.15 17.71
N SER A 32 -2.54 33.37 18.79
CA SER A 32 -2.75 34.70 19.35
C SER A 32 -1.46 35.33 19.87
N ASP A 33 -1.34 36.64 19.68
CA ASP A 33 -0.30 37.46 20.30
C ASP A 33 -0.59 37.66 21.80
N GLU A 34 0.31 38.33 22.53
CA GLU A 34 0.14 38.53 23.97
C GLU A 34 -1.10 39.36 24.33
N SER A 35 -1.48 40.32 23.50
CA SER A 35 -2.68 41.14 23.73
C SER A 35 -3.95 40.31 23.51
N GLU A 36 -4.02 39.57 22.40
CA GLU A 36 -5.13 38.67 22.10
C GLU A 36 -5.24 37.55 23.15
N ARG A 37 -4.12 37.05 23.67
CA ARG A 37 -4.13 36.09 24.79
C ARG A 37 -4.66 36.68 26.07
N ARG A 38 -4.32 37.93 26.37
CA ARG A 38 -4.83 38.64 27.54
C ARG A 38 -6.33 38.89 27.42
N ASP A 39 -6.80 39.30 26.25
CA ASP A 39 -8.18 39.71 26.04
C ASP A 39 -9.12 38.51 25.86
N LEU A 40 -8.76 37.56 24.99
CA LEU A 40 -9.62 36.42 24.66
C LEU A 40 -9.51 35.26 25.65
N PHE A 41 -8.34 35.10 26.28
CA PHE A 41 -8.05 33.97 27.16
C PHE A 41 -7.70 34.40 28.59
N GLN A 42 -7.86 35.69 28.92
CA GLN A 42 -7.56 36.23 30.25
C GLN A 42 -6.11 35.96 30.70
N GLY A 43 -5.18 35.84 29.74
CA GLY A 43 -3.79 35.48 29.99
C GLY A 43 -3.57 34.04 30.45
N ARG A 44 -4.62 33.22 30.52
CA ARG A 44 -4.54 31.82 30.95
C ARG A 44 -4.52 30.89 29.75
N ARG A 45 -3.70 29.84 29.82
CA ARG A 45 -3.79 28.73 28.86
C ARG A 45 -5.21 28.14 28.95
N PRO A 46 -5.89 27.85 27.82
CA PRO A 46 -7.23 27.27 27.85
C PRO A 46 -7.25 26.05 28.76
N SER A 47 -8.12 26.06 29.78
CA SER A 47 -8.30 24.88 30.62
C SER A 47 -9.02 23.83 29.79
N ILE A 48 -8.30 22.74 29.51
CA ILE A 48 -8.86 21.62 28.76
C ILE A 48 -9.44 20.67 29.79
N ASN A 49 -10.67 20.96 30.19
CA ASN A 49 -11.46 20.06 31.01
C ASN A 49 -12.10 19.02 30.07
N ILE A 50 -11.29 18.08 29.58
CA ILE A 50 -11.81 16.91 28.88
C ILE A 50 -11.56 15.70 29.76
N SER A 51 -12.65 15.04 30.14
CA SER A 51 -12.62 13.74 30.79
C SER A 51 -12.00 12.69 29.86
N GLY A 52 -10.79 12.24 30.18
CA GLY A 52 -10.43 10.81 30.12
C GLY A 52 -9.71 10.25 28.89
N SER A 53 -9.81 10.80 27.68
CA SER A 53 -9.21 10.13 26.49
C SER A 53 -7.73 10.52 26.26
N PRO A 54 -6.80 9.55 26.26
CA PRO A 54 -5.37 9.76 25.98
C PRO A 54 -5.11 10.48 24.65
N PHE A 55 -5.86 10.13 23.61
CA PHE A 55 -5.71 10.72 22.28
C PHE A 55 -6.04 12.22 22.24
N THR A 56 -6.95 12.70 23.09
CA THR A 56 -7.27 14.14 23.14
C THR A 56 -6.03 14.93 23.56
N LYS A 57 -5.30 14.48 24.59
CA LYS A 57 -4.07 15.12 25.04
C LYS A 57 -3.03 15.19 23.91
N VAL A 58 -2.88 14.09 23.20
CA VAL A 58 -1.98 13.94 22.05
C VAL A 58 -2.36 14.89 20.91
N LEU A 59 -3.66 15.00 20.59
CA LEU A 59 -4.16 15.96 19.59
C LEU A 59 -3.86 17.41 20.00
N LEU A 60 -3.90 17.72 21.28
CA LEU A 60 -3.63 19.07 21.80
C LEU A 60 -2.14 19.41 21.78
N ASP A 61 -1.28 18.45 22.11
CA ASP A 61 0.17 18.61 21.99
C ASP A 61 0.55 18.83 20.52
N LEU A 62 -0.09 18.08 19.61
CA LEU A 62 0.02 18.30 18.16
C LEU A 62 -0.36 19.74 17.76
N ALA A 63 -1.28 20.40 18.46
CA ALA A 63 -1.64 21.77 18.14
C ALA A 63 -0.46 22.76 18.31
N PHE A 64 0.37 22.56 19.33
CA PHE A 64 1.56 23.37 19.57
C PHE A 64 2.64 23.07 18.54
N GLU A 65 2.85 21.78 18.26
CA GLU A 65 3.87 21.33 17.32
C GLU A 65 3.60 21.77 15.90
N LEU A 66 2.36 21.71 15.43
CA LEU A 66 2.00 22.18 14.10
C LEU A 66 2.34 23.67 13.91
N LYS A 67 2.31 24.49 14.97
CA LYS A 67 2.76 25.89 14.89
C LYS A 67 4.28 26.00 14.72
N GLN A 68 5.04 25.12 15.38
CA GLN A 68 6.50 25.10 15.29
C GLN A 68 6.98 24.55 13.95
N THR A 69 6.38 23.45 13.50
CA THR A 69 6.73 22.76 12.25
C THR A 69 6.21 23.51 11.02
N PHE A 70 5.05 24.15 11.12
CA PHE A 70 4.39 24.84 10.01
C PHE A 70 4.00 26.29 10.37
N PRO A 71 4.96 27.18 10.62
CA PRO A 71 4.69 28.54 11.08
C PRO A 71 3.87 29.38 10.07
N SER A 72 3.85 28.98 8.80
CA SER A 72 3.08 29.60 7.72
C SER A 72 1.61 29.14 7.64
N ILE A 73 1.19 28.16 8.45
CA ILE A 73 -0.21 27.72 8.49
C ILE A 73 -0.95 28.51 9.57
N GLY A 74 -1.49 29.67 9.18
CA GLY A 74 -2.35 30.50 10.00
C GLY A 74 -3.36 31.28 9.14
N PRO A 75 -4.47 31.75 9.71
CA PRO A 75 -5.53 32.43 8.96
C PRO A 75 -5.05 33.71 8.26
N ARG A 76 -3.96 34.32 8.74
CA ARG A 76 -3.39 35.56 8.18
C ARG A 76 -2.29 35.32 7.12
N HIS A 77 -1.68 34.14 7.08
CA HIS A 77 -0.48 33.86 6.26
C HIS A 77 -0.50 32.49 5.57
N PHE A 78 -1.68 31.90 5.35
CA PHE A 78 -1.82 30.55 4.77
C PHE A 78 -1.01 30.41 3.47
N GLY A 79 0.19 29.83 3.59
CA GLY A 79 1.05 29.52 2.48
C GLY A 79 0.52 28.26 1.82
N ARG A 80 -0.27 28.41 0.75
CA ARG A 80 -0.82 27.28 -0.01
C ARG A 80 0.27 26.27 -0.39
N ALA A 81 1.48 26.72 -0.68
CA ALA A 81 2.64 25.87 -0.97
C ALA A 81 3.09 24.97 0.20
N ALA A 82 3.16 25.52 1.42
CA ALA A 82 3.49 24.75 2.63
C ALA A 82 2.38 23.73 2.97
N PHE A 83 1.12 24.12 2.75
CA PHE A 83 -0.03 23.23 2.87
C PHE A 83 0.02 22.10 1.83
N THR A 84 0.37 22.40 0.56
CA THR A 84 0.56 21.37 -0.47
C THR A 84 1.62 20.36 -0.02
N GLN A 85 2.73 20.82 0.58
CA GLN A 85 3.81 19.96 1.06
C GLN A 85 3.39 18.99 2.18
N VAL A 86 2.47 19.39 3.06
CA VAL A 86 1.90 18.47 4.06
C VAL A 86 0.80 17.60 3.48
N ALA A 87 -0.02 18.13 2.57
CA ALA A 87 -1.01 17.34 1.82
C ALA A 87 -0.36 16.21 0.99
N ILE A 88 0.91 16.42 0.60
CA ILE A 88 1.76 15.44 -0.07
C ILE A 88 2.20 14.28 0.85
N THR A 89 2.07 14.38 2.19
CA THR A 89 2.43 13.27 3.09
C THR A 89 1.53 12.04 2.95
N GLY A 90 0.43 12.15 2.20
CA GLY A 90 -0.50 11.05 1.95
C GLY A 90 -1.43 10.73 3.12
N ASP A 91 -1.26 11.41 4.25
CA ASP A 91 -2.19 11.34 5.37
C ASP A 91 -3.29 12.41 5.23
N LEU A 92 -4.44 11.93 4.79
CA LEU A 92 -5.66 12.70 4.61
C LEU A 92 -6.17 13.30 5.92
N PHE A 93 -5.96 12.64 7.05
CA PHE A 93 -6.38 13.17 8.34
C PHE A 93 -5.54 14.38 8.75
N LEU A 94 -4.20 14.30 8.65
CA LEU A 94 -3.33 15.44 8.93
C LEU A 94 -3.65 16.62 8.01
N SER A 95 -3.90 16.34 6.73
CA SER A 95 -4.30 17.33 5.72
C SER A 95 -5.61 18.02 6.09
N HIS A 96 -6.64 17.24 6.47
CA HIS A 96 -7.92 17.76 6.93
C HIS A 96 -7.81 18.51 8.24
N LEU A 97 -6.94 18.07 9.17
CA LEU A 97 -6.71 18.74 10.45
C LEU A 97 -6.03 20.11 10.25
N LEU A 98 -5.09 20.20 9.31
CA LEU A 98 -4.47 21.46 8.91
C LEU A 98 -5.46 22.40 8.22
N ALA A 99 -6.28 21.89 7.29
CA ALA A 99 -7.32 22.66 6.64
C ALA A 99 -8.34 23.19 7.67
N PHE A 100 -8.80 22.32 8.57
CA PHE A 100 -9.66 22.66 9.70
C PHE A 100 -9.07 23.74 10.59
N SER A 101 -7.76 23.65 10.86
CA SER A 101 -7.04 24.66 11.61
C SER A 101 -7.04 26.01 10.88
N ALA A 102 -6.96 26.03 9.55
CA ALA A 102 -6.96 27.26 8.76
C ALA A 102 -8.35 27.88 8.57
N CYS A 103 -9.38 27.08 8.25
CA CYS A 103 -10.71 27.59 7.88
C CYS A 103 -11.76 27.49 9.00
N GLY A 104 -11.51 26.69 10.04
CA GLY A 104 -12.42 26.50 11.16
C GLY A 104 -13.70 25.71 10.83
N GLN A 105 -13.89 25.24 9.60
CA GLN A 105 -15.07 24.46 9.21
C GLN A 105 -14.90 22.99 9.62
N MET A 106 -15.78 22.50 10.49
CA MET A 106 -15.78 21.09 10.88
C MET A 106 -16.53 20.26 9.84
N ASN A 107 -15.83 19.33 9.18
CA ASN A 107 -16.43 18.34 8.30
C ASN A 107 -16.66 17.04 9.09
N ILE A 108 -17.81 16.40 8.89
CA ILE A 108 -18.15 15.10 9.47
C ILE A 108 -17.10 14.02 9.17
N GLY A 109 -16.45 14.08 7.99
CA GLY A 109 -15.35 13.17 7.64
C GLY A 109 -14.12 13.35 8.53
N LEU A 110 -13.79 14.59 8.93
CA LEU A 110 -12.71 14.86 9.87
C LEU A 110 -13.06 14.34 11.27
N VAL A 111 -14.31 14.52 11.70
CA VAL A 111 -14.78 14.01 13.00
C VAL A 111 -14.70 12.48 13.06
N ALA A 112 -15.18 11.81 12.02
CA ALA A 112 -15.09 10.36 11.91
C ALA A 112 -13.62 9.89 11.91
N ALA A 113 -12.75 10.56 11.15
CA ALA A 113 -11.33 10.26 11.17
C ALA A 113 -10.69 10.48 12.56
N THR A 114 -11.01 11.57 13.25
CA THR A 114 -10.55 11.79 14.63
C THR A 114 -10.99 10.66 15.57
N GLN A 115 -12.21 10.14 15.44
CA GLN A 115 -12.67 9.02 16.24
C GLN A 115 -11.85 7.75 15.97
N ILE A 116 -11.59 7.44 14.69
CA ILE A 116 -10.75 6.29 14.31
C ILE A 116 -9.35 6.41 14.91
N TYR A 117 -8.71 7.58 14.80
CA TYR A 117 -7.38 7.78 15.38
C TYR A 117 -7.39 7.68 16.91
N ALA A 118 -8.47 8.14 17.57
CA ALA A 118 -8.63 7.97 19.01
C ALA A 118 -8.71 6.50 19.40
N ASP A 119 -9.57 5.74 18.74
CA ASP A 119 -9.75 4.30 19.00
C ASP A 119 -8.45 3.52 18.75
N MET A 120 -7.74 3.85 17.66
CA MET A 120 -6.45 3.23 17.34
C MET A 120 -5.36 3.58 18.34
N HIS A 121 -5.29 4.84 18.75
CA HIS A 121 -4.31 5.27 19.74
C HIS A 121 -4.53 4.54 21.08
N ASP A 122 -5.78 4.40 21.50
CA ASP A 122 -6.14 3.70 22.73
C ASP A 122 -5.81 2.19 22.65
N GLN A 123 -5.95 1.57 21.47
CA GLN A 123 -5.54 0.17 21.25
C GLN A 123 -4.03 -0.03 21.19
N LEU A 124 -3.30 0.88 20.55
CA LEU A 124 -1.86 0.73 20.34
C LEU A 124 -1.04 1.13 21.57
N GLY A 125 -1.53 2.07 22.39
CA GLY A 125 -0.81 2.60 23.53
C GLY A 125 0.63 3.01 23.16
N ASP A 126 1.59 2.59 23.98
CA ASP A 126 3.02 2.92 23.79
C ASP A 126 3.73 2.06 22.72
N THR A 127 3.03 1.15 22.03
CA THR A 127 3.65 0.22 21.06
C THR A 127 3.99 0.85 19.71
N MET A 128 3.68 2.14 19.50
CA MET A 128 3.90 2.83 18.22
C MET A 128 5.34 2.74 17.71
N SER A 129 6.31 2.78 18.63
CA SER A 129 7.74 2.65 18.28
C SER A 129 8.06 1.29 17.64
N CYS A 130 7.42 0.21 18.11
CA CYS A 130 7.58 -1.12 17.55
C CYS A 130 7.06 -1.19 16.11
N ILE A 131 5.89 -0.61 15.85
CA ILE A 131 5.28 -0.56 14.50
C ILE A 131 6.18 0.19 13.52
N LEU A 132 6.74 1.33 13.95
CA LEU A 132 7.68 2.12 13.16
C LEU A 132 8.96 1.33 12.80
N GLN A 133 9.50 0.56 13.74
CA GLN A 133 10.67 -0.29 13.52
C GLN A 133 10.38 -1.46 12.56
N GLU A 134 9.19 -2.07 12.64
CA GLU A 134 8.76 -3.12 11.71
C GLU A 134 8.61 -2.58 10.28
N CYS A 135 8.01 -1.41 10.16
CA CYS A 135 7.91 -0.66 8.92
C CYS A 135 9.29 -0.38 8.27
N GLU A 136 10.28 0.01 9.08
CA GLU A 136 11.66 0.18 8.65
C GLU A 136 12.27 -1.13 8.12
N ARG A 137 12.11 -2.23 8.87
CA ARG A 137 12.65 -3.54 8.49
C ARG A 137 12.12 -3.96 7.12
N ALA A 138 10.83 -3.81 6.89
CA ALA A 138 10.19 -4.10 5.60
C ALA A 138 10.74 -3.23 4.46
N HIS A 139 10.91 -1.92 4.69
CA HIS A 139 11.49 -1.01 3.71
C HIS A 139 12.95 -1.37 3.37
N LYS A 140 13.80 -1.60 4.39
CA LYS A 140 15.21 -2.01 4.21
C LYS A 140 15.32 -3.31 3.43
N PHE A 141 14.44 -4.27 3.70
CA PHE A 141 14.37 -5.53 2.95
C PHE A 141 14.10 -5.28 1.45
N CYS A 142 13.08 -4.49 1.13
CA CYS A 142 12.71 -4.17 -0.25
C CYS A 142 13.84 -3.42 -0.99
N THR A 143 14.44 -2.42 -0.36
CA THR A 143 15.54 -1.63 -0.96
C THR A 143 16.77 -2.50 -1.23
N LYS A 144 17.13 -3.40 -0.30
CA LYS A 144 18.23 -4.36 -0.52
C LYS A 144 17.93 -5.33 -1.66
N ALA A 145 16.70 -5.83 -1.75
CA ALA A 145 16.28 -6.70 -2.85
C ALA A 145 16.37 -5.98 -4.21
N LYS A 146 15.91 -4.72 -4.27
CA LYS A 146 16.04 -3.86 -5.45
C LYS A 146 17.51 -3.63 -5.83
N GLN A 147 18.38 -3.28 -4.88
CA GLN A 147 19.80 -3.06 -5.14
C GLN A 147 20.50 -4.30 -5.69
N LYS A 148 20.25 -5.47 -5.09
CA LYS A 148 20.76 -6.77 -5.58
C LYS A 148 20.34 -7.02 -7.04
N TYR A 149 19.11 -6.66 -7.39
CA TYR A 149 18.62 -6.79 -8.76
C TYR A 149 19.36 -5.85 -9.72
N VAL A 150 19.46 -4.55 -9.38
CA VAL A 150 20.18 -3.57 -10.19
C VAL A 150 21.63 -4.01 -10.45
N SER A 151 22.31 -4.50 -9.41
CA SER A 151 23.68 -5.02 -9.54
C SER A 151 23.80 -6.31 -10.34
N ALA A 152 22.71 -7.09 -10.50
CA ALA A 152 22.73 -8.32 -11.29
C ALA A 152 22.49 -8.05 -12.79
N CYS A 153 21.89 -6.92 -13.14
CA CYS A 153 21.54 -6.55 -14.51
C CYS A 153 22.61 -5.67 -15.19
N ASN A 154 23.90 -6.00 -14.98
CA ASN A 154 25.14 -5.26 -15.29
C ASN A 154 25.28 -4.40 -16.59
N ASP A 155 24.33 -4.36 -17.52
CA ASP A 155 24.49 -3.75 -18.86
C ASP A 155 23.54 -2.59 -19.20
N ILE A 156 22.67 -2.15 -18.30
CA ILE A 156 21.88 -0.94 -18.52
C ILE A 156 22.38 0.06 -17.49
N ALA A 157 22.75 1.28 -17.89
CA ALA A 157 23.18 2.31 -16.94
C ALA A 157 22.00 2.73 -16.06
N TRP A 158 21.76 2.02 -14.97
CA TRP A 158 20.76 2.40 -13.97
C TRP A 158 21.36 3.54 -13.15
N SER A 159 20.84 4.75 -13.27
CA SER A 159 21.21 5.84 -12.37
C SER A 159 20.69 5.50 -10.97
N ALA A 160 21.56 4.98 -10.12
CA ALA A 160 21.28 4.65 -8.71
C ALA A 160 20.97 5.88 -7.83
N ARG A 161 20.65 7.04 -8.42
CA ARG A 161 20.61 8.35 -7.74
C ARG A 161 19.52 8.51 -6.69
N ASP A 162 18.48 7.67 -6.66
CA ASP A 162 17.32 7.86 -5.75
C ASP A 162 17.10 6.76 -4.70
N ASN A 163 18.07 5.88 -4.46
CA ASN A 163 17.92 4.78 -3.49
C ASN A 163 18.43 5.15 -2.08
N THR A 164 18.14 6.36 -1.60
CA THR A 164 18.46 6.71 -0.20
C THR A 164 17.48 5.99 0.71
N ALA A 165 17.98 5.15 1.60
CA ALA A 165 17.16 4.46 2.60
C ALA A 165 16.44 5.49 3.47
N LEU A 166 15.23 5.13 3.92
CA LEU A 166 14.51 5.86 4.95
C LEU A 166 15.46 6.10 6.15
N LEU A 167 15.76 7.37 6.43
CA LEU A 167 16.68 7.79 7.50
C LEU A 167 15.85 8.13 8.72
N ILE A 168 15.99 7.31 9.76
CA ILE A 168 14.91 7.09 10.73
C ILE A 168 15.07 7.91 11.99
N GLU A 169 16.28 8.35 12.29
CA GLU A 169 16.50 9.22 13.43
C GLU A 169 17.52 10.26 13.05
N ARG A 170 17.03 11.47 12.79
CA ARG A 170 17.88 12.66 12.79
C ARG A 170 17.25 13.68 13.71
N GLU A 171 18.11 14.30 14.51
CA GLU A 171 17.75 15.52 15.20
C GLU A 171 17.76 16.65 14.17
N HIS A 172 16.60 17.24 13.92
CA HIS A 172 16.46 18.39 13.04
C HIS A 172 15.90 19.56 13.86
N ASN A 173 16.70 20.61 14.01
CA ASN A 173 16.36 21.78 14.83
C ASN A 173 15.98 21.44 16.28
N GLY A 174 16.67 20.46 16.89
CA GLY A 174 16.41 20.02 18.27
C GLY A 174 15.19 19.13 18.46
N ALA A 175 14.48 18.78 17.37
CA ALA A 175 13.41 17.79 17.40
C ALA A 175 13.93 16.46 16.84
N ARG A 176 13.66 15.36 17.54
CA ARG A 176 13.86 14.02 16.99
C ARG A 176 12.73 13.70 16.03
N GLY A 177 13.08 13.10 14.90
CA GLY A 177 12.09 12.70 13.91
C GLY A 177 12.68 11.86 12.79
N TRP A 178 11.82 11.54 11.83
CA TRP A 178 12.08 10.67 10.70
C TRP A 178 12.18 11.52 9.44
N ILE A 179 13.14 11.21 8.57
CA ILE A 179 13.23 11.80 7.24
C ILE A 179 12.76 10.76 6.22
N PHE A 180 11.65 11.08 5.57
CA PHE A 180 11.10 10.31 4.47
C PHE A 180 11.52 10.93 3.16
N ARG A 181 12.21 10.17 2.32
CA ARG A 181 12.60 10.64 1.00
C ARG A 181 11.67 10.07 -0.06
N ILE A 182 10.88 10.94 -0.68
CA ILE A 182 10.04 10.56 -1.81
C ILE A 182 10.93 10.48 -3.06
N PRO A 183 11.02 9.31 -3.72
CA PRO A 183 11.88 9.15 -4.90
C PRO A 183 11.38 9.97 -6.09
N GLU A 184 12.29 10.36 -6.97
CA GLU A 184 11.92 10.93 -8.27
C GLU A 184 11.11 9.91 -9.09
N GLY A 185 10.03 10.36 -9.74
CA GLY A 185 9.10 9.49 -10.48
C GLY A 185 7.94 8.94 -9.64
N ALA A 186 7.81 9.33 -8.37
CA ALA A 186 6.57 9.20 -7.63
C ALA A 186 5.35 9.76 -8.40
N PRO A 187 4.13 9.26 -8.16
CA PRO A 187 2.91 9.81 -8.78
C PRO A 187 2.88 11.34 -8.65
N LYS A 188 2.38 12.05 -9.67
CA LYS A 188 2.36 13.53 -9.72
C LYS A 188 1.71 14.22 -8.51
N ALA A 189 0.96 13.48 -7.70
CA ALA A 189 0.44 13.94 -6.43
C ALA A 189 1.54 14.23 -5.39
N PHE A 190 2.79 13.80 -5.63
CA PHE A 190 3.90 13.95 -4.72
C PHE A 190 5.05 14.72 -5.37
N THR A 191 5.61 15.70 -4.64
CA THR A 191 6.88 16.31 -5.01
C THR A 191 8.02 15.45 -4.50
N ALA A 192 8.96 15.08 -5.37
CA ALA A 192 10.21 14.46 -4.94
C ALA A 192 10.92 15.36 -3.91
N GLY A 193 11.46 14.76 -2.86
CA GLY A 193 12.10 15.51 -1.78
C GLY A 193 12.15 14.76 -0.45
N GLU A 194 12.85 15.37 0.51
CA GLU A 194 12.94 14.90 1.89
C GLU A 194 11.87 15.59 2.75
N ILE A 195 11.11 14.80 3.50
CA ILE A 195 10.08 15.25 4.43
C ILE A 195 10.52 14.82 5.82
N PHE A 196 10.75 15.78 6.70
CA PHE A 196 10.97 15.51 8.12
C PHE A 196 9.63 15.44 8.86
N ILE A 197 9.38 14.35 9.58
CA ILE A 197 8.21 14.20 10.46
C ILE A 197 8.71 13.99 11.89
N PRO A 198 8.39 14.90 12.82
CA PRO A 198 8.74 14.77 14.24
C PRO A 198 8.18 13.49 14.87
N GLU A 199 8.89 12.96 15.87
CA GLU A 199 8.50 11.77 16.62
C GLU A 199 7.12 11.85 17.24
N SER A 200 6.85 13.01 17.82
CA SER A 200 5.60 13.35 18.46
C SER A 200 4.42 13.28 17.48
N ILE A 201 4.60 13.74 16.24
CA ILE A 201 3.57 13.62 15.19
C ILE A 201 3.33 12.15 14.82
N LEU A 202 4.38 11.34 14.70
CA LEU A 202 4.22 9.91 14.40
C LEU A 202 3.56 9.13 15.54
N LYS A 203 3.87 9.48 16.80
CA LYS A 203 3.17 8.96 17.99
C LYS A 203 1.71 9.38 18.00
N ALA A 204 1.44 10.61 17.58
CA ALA A 204 0.09 11.15 17.55
C ALA A 204 -0.78 10.56 16.44
N LEU A 205 -0.18 10.18 15.31
CA LEU A 205 -0.90 9.80 14.11
C LEU A 205 -0.48 8.39 13.67
N PRO A 206 -0.93 7.30 14.31
CA PRO A 206 -0.53 5.93 13.99
C PRO A 206 -0.63 5.53 12.51
N LEU A 207 -1.67 6.01 11.83
CA LEU A 207 -1.90 5.70 10.43
C LEU A 207 -0.95 6.46 9.48
N LEU A 208 -0.34 7.55 9.92
CA LEU A 208 0.62 8.33 9.12
C LEU A 208 1.83 7.46 8.74
N PRO A 209 2.61 6.88 9.67
CA PRO A 209 3.72 6.02 9.30
C PRO A 209 3.29 4.76 8.57
N ALA A 210 2.14 4.17 8.91
CA ALA A 210 1.61 3.01 8.17
C ALA A 210 1.32 3.36 6.70
N ASN A 211 0.70 4.52 6.45
CA ASN A 211 0.43 5.01 5.10
C ASN A 211 1.71 5.33 4.34
N ILE A 212 2.69 5.97 4.98
CA ILE A 212 3.99 6.26 4.37
C ILE A 212 4.72 4.98 3.98
N VAL A 213 4.70 3.97 4.85
CA VAL A 213 5.37 2.69 4.59
C VAL A 213 4.65 1.92 3.51
N ARG A 214 3.32 1.84 3.57
CA ARG A 214 2.50 1.27 2.50
C ARG A 214 2.82 1.95 1.16
N TYR A 215 2.95 3.28 1.17
CA TYR A 215 3.30 4.06 -0.01
C TYR A 215 4.69 3.72 -0.53
N HIS A 216 5.71 3.67 0.32
CA HIS A 216 7.07 3.28 -0.09
C HIS A 216 7.13 1.84 -0.60
N LEU A 217 6.43 0.90 0.04
CA LEU A 217 6.33 -0.48 -0.42
C LEU A 217 5.64 -0.53 -1.78
N HIS A 218 4.49 0.15 -1.92
CA HIS A 218 3.76 0.23 -3.18
C HIS A 218 4.61 0.87 -4.29
N SER A 219 5.31 1.97 -4.02
CA SER A 219 6.18 2.64 -4.99
C SER A 219 7.37 1.75 -5.37
N ALA A 220 8.01 1.07 -4.41
CA ALA A 220 9.07 0.11 -4.69
C ALA A 220 8.57 -1.07 -5.53
N GLN A 221 7.39 -1.61 -5.20
CA GLN A 221 6.73 -2.66 -5.97
C GLN A 221 6.39 -2.20 -7.38
N GLN A 222 5.73 -1.04 -7.52
CA GLN A 222 5.33 -0.48 -8.79
C GLN A 222 6.54 -0.18 -9.67
N HIS A 223 7.60 0.41 -9.10
CA HIS A 223 8.84 0.66 -9.83
C HIS A 223 9.51 -0.66 -10.24
N ALA A 224 9.52 -1.68 -9.38
CA ALA A 224 10.01 -3.01 -9.78
C ALA A 224 9.20 -3.57 -10.95
N ILE A 225 7.86 -3.55 -10.85
CA ILE A 225 6.94 -4.00 -11.91
C ILE A 225 7.17 -3.21 -13.20
N GLU A 226 7.22 -1.88 -13.13
CA GLU A 226 7.43 -0.99 -14.28
C GLU A 226 8.76 -1.29 -14.98
N GLN A 227 9.85 -1.42 -14.22
CA GLN A 227 11.16 -1.74 -14.78
C GLN A 227 11.20 -3.13 -15.43
N LEU A 228 10.51 -4.10 -14.83
CA LEU A 228 10.39 -5.45 -15.36
C LEU A 228 9.45 -5.53 -16.58
N SER A 229 8.42 -4.69 -16.59
CA SER A 229 7.46 -4.54 -17.69
C SER A 229 8.06 -3.78 -18.87
N LYS A 230 8.99 -2.85 -18.64
CA LYS A 230 9.72 -2.10 -19.69
C LYS A 230 10.44 -3.02 -20.68
N HIS A 231 10.88 -4.18 -20.21
CA HIS A 231 11.50 -5.21 -21.04
C HIS A 231 10.55 -6.37 -21.40
N GLY A 232 9.28 -6.28 -20.98
CA GLY A 232 8.26 -7.30 -21.19
C GLY A 232 8.58 -8.63 -20.51
N ILE A 233 9.50 -8.68 -19.52
CA ILE A 233 10.05 -9.94 -18.99
C ILE A 233 8.99 -10.72 -18.23
N LEU A 234 8.38 -10.08 -17.22
CA LEU A 234 7.31 -10.69 -16.45
C LEU A 234 6.12 -11.05 -17.33
N LEU A 235 5.77 -10.16 -18.25
CA LEU A 235 4.69 -10.38 -19.19
C LEU A 235 4.96 -11.60 -20.09
N SER A 236 6.20 -11.72 -20.58
CA SER A 236 6.64 -12.87 -21.39
C SER A 236 6.59 -14.16 -20.59
N ALA A 237 7.08 -14.13 -19.35
CA ALA A 237 7.05 -15.27 -18.44
C ALA A 237 5.61 -15.75 -18.21
N VAL A 238 4.70 -14.83 -17.88
CA VAL A 238 3.29 -15.14 -17.64
C VAL A 238 2.62 -15.73 -18.88
N HIS A 239 2.83 -15.16 -20.07
CA HIS A 239 2.22 -15.67 -21.30
C HIS A 239 2.79 -17.03 -21.71
N LEU A 240 4.10 -17.24 -21.56
CA LEU A 240 4.72 -18.56 -21.78
C LEU A 240 4.20 -19.59 -20.78
N TYR A 241 4.02 -19.19 -19.52
CA TYR A 241 3.53 -20.07 -18.48
C TYR A 241 2.09 -20.48 -18.78
N HIS A 242 1.21 -19.51 -19.04
CA HIS A 242 -0.20 -19.78 -19.34
C HIS A 242 -0.36 -20.60 -20.62
N ALA A 243 0.33 -20.25 -21.71
CA ALA A 243 0.32 -21.06 -22.93
C ALA A 243 0.89 -22.47 -22.69
N GLY A 244 1.92 -22.58 -21.87
CA GLY A 244 2.53 -23.85 -21.47
C GLY A 244 1.57 -24.73 -20.67
N ARG A 245 0.81 -24.16 -19.73
CA ARG A 245 -0.23 -24.87 -18.96
C ARG A 245 -1.35 -25.34 -19.88
N MET A 246 -1.87 -24.46 -20.75
CA MET A 246 -2.95 -24.80 -21.70
C MET A 246 -2.56 -25.90 -22.69
N SER A 247 -1.32 -25.85 -23.18
CA SER A 247 -0.80 -26.85 -24.12
C SER A 247 -0.27 -28.12 -23.45
N GLN A 248 -0.36 -28.20 -22.11
CA GLN A 248 0.21 -29.27 -21.27
C GLN A 248 1.74 -29.41 -21.39
N ALA A 249 2.43 -28.41 -21.95
CA ALA A 249 3.90 -28.33 -21.94
C ALA A 249 4.46 -28.09 -20.53
N ILE A 250 3.67 -27.48 -19.65
CA ILE A 250 3.96 -27.31 -18.22
C ILE A 250 2.94 -28.14 -17.46
N SER A 251 3.39 -29.21 -16.82
CA SER A 251 2.50 -30.19 -16.18
C SER A 251 2.15 -29.80 -14.74
N ALA A 252 3.09 -29.21 -14.01
CA ALA A 252 2.91 -28.78 -12.64
C ALA A 252 2.39 -27.33 -12.55
N PRO A 253 1.53 -27.01 -11.56
CA PRO A 253 1.22 -25.63 -11.24
C PRO A 253 2.46 -24.91 -10.69
N TRP A 254 2.55 -23.61 -10.92
CA TRP A 254 3.59 -22.76 -10.37
C TRP A 254 2.93 -21.78 -9.41
N ASP A 255 2.81 -22.17 -8.14
CA ASP A 255 2.07 -21.39 -7.12
C ASP A 255 2.50 -19.92 -7.04
N ASP A 256 3.80 -19.63 -7.14
CA ASP A 256 4.31 -18.25 -7.14
C ASP A 256 3.86 -17.44 -8.38
N MET A 257 3.78 -18.08 -9.54
CA MET A 257 3.29 -17.45 -10.78
C MET A 257 1.78 -17.29 -10.78
N ASP A 258 1.04 -18.29 -10.30
CA ASP A 258 -0.41 -18.22 -10.16
C ASP A 258 -0.80 -17.11 -9.16
N PHE A 259 -0.09 -17.01 -8.04
CA PHE A 259 -0.24 -15.94 -7.05
C PHE A 259 0.11 -14.54 -7.62
N PHE A 260 1.10 -14.46 -8.52
CA PHE A 260 1.39 -13.23 -9.24
C PHE A 260 0.26 -12.85 -10.21
N ILE A 261 -0.26 -13.81 -10.98
CA ILE A 261 -1.33 -13.61 -11.98
C ILE A 261 -2.63 -13.16 -11.30
N GLU A 262 -3.04 -13.81 -10.22
CA GLU A 262 -4.26 -13.48 -9.46
C GLU A 262 -4.29 -11.98 -9.09
N ARG A 263 -3.15 -11.43 -8.65
CA ARG A 263 -3.04 -10.02 -8.27
C ARG A 263 -3.04 -9.03 -9.45
N GLN A 264 -2.65 -9.46 -10.64
CA GLN A 264 -2.74 -8.61 -11.84
C GLN A 264 -4.18 -8.54 -12.35
N GLU A 265 -4.91 -9.66 -12.25
CA GLU A 265 -6.32 -9.74 -12.61
C GLU A 265 -7.20 -8.84 -11.73
N THR A 266 -6.95 -8.81 -10.41
CA THR A 266 -7.70 -7.93 -9.48
C THR A 266 -7.48 -6.43 -9.74
N LYS A 267 -6.36 -6.04 -10.36
CA LYS A 267 -6.06 -4.65 -10.73
C LYS A 267 -6.64 -4.22 -12.08
N GLY A 268 -7.41 -5.08 -12.75
CA GLY A 268 -7.98 -4.78 -14.07
C GLY A 268 -6.95 -4.78 -15.21
N VAL A 269 -5.69 -5.17 -14.94
CA VAL A 269 -4.69 -5.48 -15.96
C VAL A 269 -5.00 -6.89 -16.44
N SER A 270 -6.12 -7.02 -17.13
CA SER A 270 -6.67 -8.33 -17.49
C SER A 270 -5.76 -9.00 -18.52
N LEU A 271 -4.88 -9.89 -18.05
CA LEU A 271 -4.65 -11.14 -18.75
C LEU A 271 -6.02 -11.78 -18.85
N ARG A 272 -6.72 -11.57 -19.97
CA ARG A 272 -8.09 -12.07 -20.10
C ARG A 272 -8.03 -13.60 -19.94
N SER A 273 -8.45 -14.09 -18.76
CA SER A 273 -8.70 -15.50 -18.43
C SER A 273 -9.57 -16.23 -19.47
N VAL A 274 -10.23 -15.47 -20.36
CA VAL A 274 -10.98 -15.94 -21.54
C VAL A 274 -10.08 -16.46 -22.68
N ALA A 275 -8.75 -16.37 -22.59
CA ALA A 275 -7.84 -16.88 -23.61
C ALA A 275 -7.81 -18.41 -23.62
N THR A 276 -8.65 -19.04 -24.47
CA THR A 276 -8.77 -20.50 -24.56
C THR A 276 -7.84 -21.15 -25.58
N THR A 277 -7.12 -20.36 -26.38
CA THR A 277 -6.17 -20.89 -27.38
C THR A 277 -4.79 -20.21 -27.32
N PRO A 278 -3.69 -20.89 -27.69
CA PRO A 278 -2.37 -20.27 -27.82
C PRO A 278 -2.35 -19.04 -28.74
N ARG A 279 -3.20 -19.03 -29.78
CA ARG A 279 -3.37 -17.88 -30.69
C ARG A 279 -3.99 -16.66 -29.99
N SER A 280 -5.00 -16.87 -29.14
CA SER A 280 -5.56 -15.80 -28.31
C SER A 280 -4.53 -15.25 -27.33
N MET A 281 -3.68 -16.11 -26.76
CA MET A 281 -2.60 -15.71 -25.87
C MET A 281 -1.51 -14.88 -26.57
N ALA A 282 -1.09 -15.29 -27.78
CA ALA A 282 -0.13 -14.53 -28.59
C ALA A 282 -0.68 -13.13 -28.96
N ARG A 283 -1.99 -13.02 -29.23
CA ARG A 283 -2.65 -11.74 -29.49
C ARG A 283 -2.75 -10.87 -28.24
N HIS A 284 -3.07 -11.45 -27.07
CA HIS A 284 -3.07 -10.72 -25.79
C HIS A 284 -1.68 -10.23 -25.40
N PHE A 285 -0.64 -11.03 -25.65
CA PHE A 285 0.75 -10.64 -25.41
C PHE A 285 1.13 -9.36 -26.18
N LEU A 286 0.78 -9.29 -27.47
CA LEU A 286 1.03 -8.10 -28.29
C LEU A 286 0.27 -6.87 -27.78
N LEU A 287 -0.99 -7.02 -27.37
CA LEU A 287 -1.78 -5.93 -26.79
C LEU A 287 -1.19 -5.43 -25.47
N ALA A 288 -0.75 -6.34 -24.60
CA ALA A 288 -0.14 -6.00 -23.32
C ALA A 288 1.27 -5.39 -23.45
N MET A 289 1.96 -5.60 -24.57
CA MET A 289 3.22 -4.92 -24.94
C MET A 289 3.01 -3.51 -25.50
N GLY A 290 1.76 -3.01 -25.55
CA GLY A 290 1.46 -1.64 -25.98
C GLY A 290 1.24 -1.46 -27.49
N HIS A 291 1.02 -2.54 -28.24
CA HIS A 291 0.53 -2.41 -29.62
C HIS A 291 -0.92 -1.87 -29.61
N SER A 292 -1.15 -0.79 -30.36
CA SER A 292 -2.39 0.03 -30.30
C SER A 292 -3.66 -0.76 -30.62
N LEU A 293 -4.64 -0.70 -29.72
CA LEU A 293 -6.02 -0.37 -30.07
C LEU A 293 -6.22 1.07 -29.59
N ALA A 294 -6.52 2.00 -30.51
CA ALA A 294 -6.70 3.41 -30.18
C ALA A 294 -7.64 3.59 -28.98
N ASP A 295 -7.23 4.43 -28.03
CA ASP A 295 -8.03 4.96 -26.93
C ASP A 295 -8.49 3.97 -25.84
N VAL A 296 -7.68 3.82 -24.78
CA VAL A 296 -8.18 3.37 -23.46
C VAL A 296 -7.98 4.47 -22.42
N LYS A 297 -8.98 5.36 -22.47
CA LYS A 297 -9.51 6.32 -21.50
C LYS A 297 -8.74 6.56 -20.19
N LYS A 298 -8.38 7.84 -20.03
CA LYS A 298 -8.11 8.54 -18.77
C LYS A 298 -9.25 8.35 -17.76
N SER A 299 -8.91 8.21 -16.48
CA SER A 299 -9.87 8.49 -15.40
C SER A 299 -9.25 9.36 -14.31
N GLU A 300 -10.10 10.26 -13.84
CA GLU A 300 -9.89 11.38 -12.91
C GLU A 300 -9.72 10.95 -11.45
N SER A 301 -9.21 11.89 -10.65
CA SER A 301 -9.01 11.78 -9.19
C SER A 301 -10.32 11.51 -8.45
N THR A 302 -10.32 10.50 -7.59
CA THR A 302 -11.46 10.04 -6.78
C THR A 302 -11.33 10.44 -5.32
N THR A 303 -12.45 10.77 -4.68
CA THR A 303 -12.60 11.06 -3.24
C THR A 303 -12.41 9.80 -2.36
N GLU A 304 -12.00 9.92 -1.09
CA GLU A 304 -11.74 8.78 -0.19
C GLU A 304 -12.88 7.76 -0.08
N LEU A 305 -14.12 8.24 0.03
CA LEU A 305 -15.28 7.36 0.14
C LEU A 305 -15.47 6.52 -1.12
N ARG A 306 -15.17 7.09 -2.29
CA ARG A 306 -15.24 6.39 -3.58
C ARG A 306 -14.15 5.32 -3.67
N LEU A 307 -12.96 5.55 -3.11
CA LEU A 307 -11.91 4.54 -3.02
C LEU A 307 -12.36 3.36 -2.15
N LEU A 308 -12.98 3.61 -0.98
CA LEU A 308 -13.49 2.55 -0.12
C LEU A 308 -14.60 1.73 -0.79
N TYR A 309 -15.52 2.39 -1.51
CA TYR A 309 -16.54 1.70 -2.28
C TYR A 309 -15.98 0.94 -3.49
N GLN A 310 -14.92 1.44 -4.15
CA GLN A 310 -14.21 0.72 -5.20
C GLN A 310 -13.53 -0.54 -4.66
N VAL A 311 -12.96 -0.47 -3.45
CA VAL A 311 -12.40 -1.64 -2.76
C VAL A 311 -13.50 -2.67 -2.48
N VAL A 312 -14.63 -2.24 -1.90
CA VAL A 312 -15.77 -3.14 -1.62
C VAL A 312 -16.32 -3.75 -2.91
N GLU A 313 -16.42 -2.98 -3.98
CA GLU A 313 -16.92 -3.47 -5.26
C GLU A 313 -16.00 -4.50 -5.92
N ALA A 314 -14.68 -4.26 -5.87
CA ALA A 314 -13.68 -5.20 -6.38
C ALA A 314 -13.60 -6.50 -5.56
N TYR A 315 -13.89 -6.44 -4.25
CA TYR A 315 -13.79 -7.57 -3.32
C TYR A 315 -15.14 -8.11 -2.86
N ARG A 316 -16.24 -7.73 -3.50
CA ARG A 316 -17.62 -8.05 -3.04
C ARG A 316 -17.86 -9.55 -2.81
N ASP A 317 -17.22 -10.41 -3.59
CA ASP A 317 -17.38 -11.86 -3.52
C ASP A 317 -16.52 -12.49 -2.39
N ARG A 318 -15.52 -11.75 -1.90
CA ARG A 318 -14.54 -12.15 -0.87
C ARG A 318 -14.80 -11.55 0.52
N ILE A 319 -15.84 -10.72 0.69
CA ILE A 319 -16.23 -10.20 2.02
C ILE A 319 -16.54 -11.39 2.94
N GLN A 320 -15.86 -11.45 4.09
CA GLN A 320 -15.98 -12.59 5.03
C GLN A 320 -17.18 -12.44 5.96
N ASP A 321 -17.54 -11.22 6.35
CA ASP A 321 -18.73 -10.96 7.15
C ASP A 321 -20.00 -11.07 6.28
N GLU A 322 -20.69 -12.21 6.37
CA GLU A 322 -21.89 -12.51 5.59
C GLU A 322 -23.00 -11.46 5.75
N LYS A 323 -23.14 -10.83 6.93
CA LYS A 323 -24.15 -9.77 7.13
C LYS A 323 -23.80 -8.51 6.35
N ILE A 324 -22.53 -8.11 6.35
CA ILE A 324 -22.04 -6.97 5.57
C ILE A 324 -22.19 -7.27 4.08
N LYS A 325 -21.85 -8.49 3.65
CA LYS A 325 -21.98 -8.95 2.28
C LYS A 325 -23.43 -8.91 1.80
N GLU A 326 -24.36 -9.50 2.55
CA GLU A 326 -25.80 -9.48 2.25
C GLU A 326 -26.33 -8.03 2.16
N GLN A 327 -25.99 -7.18 3.13
CA GLN A 327 -26.39 -5.78 3.11
C GLN A 327 -25.84 -5.03 1.89
N TYR A 328 -24.57 -5.23 1.54
CA TYR A 328 -23.98 -4.60 0.36
C TYR A 328 -24.62 -5.12 -0.93
N LEU A 329 -24.89 -6.42 -1.03
CA LEU A 329 -25.56 -7.00 -2.19
C LEU A 329 -26.98 -6.43 -2.37
N ALA A 330 -27.73 -6.28 -1.27
CA ALA A 330 -29.09 -5.76 -1.29
C ALA A 330 -29.17 -4.24 -1.54
N THR A 331 -28.31 -3.46 -0.91
CA THR A 331 -28.47 -1.99 -0.84
C THR A 331 -27.41 -1.20 -1.59
N LYS A 332 -26.28 -1.83 -1.94
CA LYS A 332 -25.06 -1.18 -2.43
C LYS A 332 -24.55 -0.06 -1.51
N ARG A 333 -24.94 -0.08 -0.23
CA ARG A 333 -24.57 0.92 0.77
C ARG A 333 -24.09 0.25 2.05
N LEU A 334 -22.93 0.68 2.52
CA LEU A 334 -22.32 0.28 3.78
C LEU A 334 -22.09 1.50 4.66
N THR A 335 -22.20 1.30 5.98
CA THR A 335 -21.81 2.32 6.95
C THR A 335 -20.29 2.52 6.93
N PRO A 336 -19.74 3.66 7.40
CA PRO A 336 -18.30 3.87 7.46
C PRO A 336 -17.54 2.77 8.21
N VAL A 337 -18.11 2.26 9.31
CA VAL A 337 -17.51 1.16 10.09
C VAL A 337 -17.46 -0.14 9.27
N GLN A 338 -18.54 -0.45 8.54
CA GLN A 338 -18.57 -1.62 7.65
C GLN A 338 -17.57 -1.47 6.49
N LEU A 339 -17.44 -0.27 5.91
CA LEU A 339 -16.43 0.03 4.89
C LEU A 339 -15.01 -0.17 5.42
N LEU A 340 -14.73 0.28 6.65
CA LEU A 340 -13.42 0.08 7.29
C LEU A 340 -13.15 -1.39 7.58
N LYS A 341 -14.16 -2.14 8.04
CA LYS A 341 -14.04 -3.57 8.28
C LYS A 341 -13.75 -4.34 6.99
N VAL A 342 -14.46 -4.06 5.91
CA VAL A 342 -14.16 -4.64 4.58
C VAL A 342 -12.77 -4.22 4.11
N ALA A 343 -12.38 -2.95 4.26
CA ALA A 343 -11.05 -2.49 3.91
C ALA A 343 -9.95 -3.20 4.73
N GLN A 344 -10.20 -3.47 6.01
CA GLN A 344 -9.32 -4.25 6.86
C GLN A 344 -9.20 -5.70 6.39
N GLU A 345 -10.32 -6.37 6.09
CA GLU A 345 -10.33 -7.72 5.49
C GLU A 345 -9.51 -7.75 4.20
N VAL A 346 -9.69 -6.75 3.32
CA VAL A 346 -8.92 -6.64 2.08
C VAL A 346 -7.44 -6.41 2.34
N ILE A 347 -7.07 -5.57 3.32
CA ILE A 347 -5.67 -5.33 3.67
C ILE A 347 -5.02 -6.61 4.18
N ILE A 348 -5.73 -7.41 4.99
CA ILE A 348 -5.25 -8.69 5.50
C ILE A 348 -5.09 -9.69 4.35
N ASP A 349 -6.07 -9.80 3.45
CA ASP A 349 -5.98 -10.65 2.25
C ASP A 349 -4.83 -10.22 1.31
N ASP A 350 -4.54 -8.91 1.24
CA ASP A 350 -3.45 -8.35 0.44
C ASP A 350 -2.07 -8.44 1.11
N GLU A 351 -2.02 -8.69 2.41
CA GLU A 351 -0.78 -8.71 3.19
C GLU A 351 0.24 -9.74 2.68
N PRO A 352 -0.14 -10.99 2.33
CA PRO A 352 0.77 -11.93 1.68
C PRO A 352 1.39 -11.38 0.39
N HIS A 353 0.67 -10.57 -0.37
CA HIS A 353 1.24 -9.94 -1.55
C HIS A 353 2.17 -8.79 -1.21
N LEU A 354 1.99 -8.09 -0.09
CA LEU A 354 2.97 -7.10 0.38
C LEU A 354 4.30 -7.74 0.75
N PHE A 355 4.27 -8.97 1.29
CA PHE A 355 5.47 -9.74 1.64
C PHE A 355 6.04 -10.60 0.52
N PHE A 356 5.37 -10.66 -0.63
CA PHE A 356 5.87 -11.43 -1.76
C PHE A 356 7.13 -10.77 -2.33
N ASP A 357 8.20 -11.57 -2.44
CA ASP A 357 9.48 -11.11 -2.95
C ASP A 357 9.46 -11.01 -4.49
N TYR A 358 8.74 -10.00 -4.98
CA TYR A 358 8.60 -9.74 -6.42
C TYR A 358 9.95 -9.59 -7.11
N ALA A 359 10.98 -9.06 -6.44
CA ALA A 359 12.28 -8.86 -7.06
C ALA A 359 12.96 -10.20 -7.38
N ASN A 360 13.06 -11.10 -6.40
CA ASN A 360 13.68 -12.41 -6.63
C ASN A 360 12.82 -13.32 -7.50
N PHE A 361 11.49 -13.26 -7.36
CA PHE A 361 10.57 -13.96 -8.25
C PHE A 361 10.73 -13.49 -9.70
N SER A 362 10.86 -12.18 -9.92
CA SER A 362 11.02 -11.64 -11.27
C SER A 362 12.38 -11.95 -11.88
N ASN A 363 13.44 -11.98 -11.08
CA ASN A 363 14.75 -12.46 -11.51
C ASN A 363 14.67 -13.94 -11.94
N LEU A 364 13.97 -14.76 -11.16
CA LEU A 364 13.73 -16.16 -11.50
C LEU A 364 12.96 -16.29 -12.83
N CYS A 365 11.91 -15.50 -13.02
CA CYS A 365 11.16 -15.42 -14.28
C CYS A 365 12.04 -14.96 -15.44
N GLY A 366 12.87 -13.93 -15.23
CA GLY A 366 13.80 -13.40 -16.22
C GLY A 366 14.80 -14.45 -16.70
N LYS A 367 15.45 -15.16 -15.78
CA LYS A 367 16.35 -16.27 -16.12
C LYS A 367 15.66 -17.33 -16.97
N TRP A 368 14.45 -17.73 -16.57
CA TRP A 368 13.68 -18.71 -17.32
C TRP A 368 13.30 -18.23 -18.73
N VAL A 369 12.81 -17.00 -18.87
CA VAL A 369 12.47 -16.43 -20.19
C VAL A 369 13.71 -16.34 -21.07
N VAL A 370 14.84 -15.88 -20.52
CA VAL A 370 16.12 -15.82 -21.25
C VAL A 370 16.55 -17.22 -21.71
N ASP A 371 16.48 -18.23 -20.85
CA ASP A 371 16.83 -19.60 -21.20
C ASP A 371 15.89 -20.20 -22.27
N ALA A 372 14.59 -19.93 -22.15
CA ALA A 372 13.59 -20.35 -23.13
C ALA A 372 13.82 -19.69 -24.49
N CYS A 373 14.13 -18.39 -24.49
CA CYS A 373 14.46 -17.64 -25.69
C CYS A 373 15.76 -18.16 -26.30
N ASN A 374 16.84 -18.31 -25.53
CA ASN A 374 18.13 -18.82 -25.98
C ASN A 374 18.06 -20.21 -26.61
N THR A 375 17.21 -21.08 -26.07
CA THR A 375 16.96 -22.42 -26.66
C THR A 375 16.31 -22.29 -28.04
N THR A 376 15.40 -21.33 -28.18
CA THR A 376 14.65 -21.08 -29.41
C THR A 376 15.50 -20.35 -30.47
N THR A 377 16.29 -19.35 -30.06
CA THR A 377 17.14 -18.56 -30.95
C THR A 377 18.25 -19.42 -31.55
N LYS A 378 18.92 -20.26 -30.75
CA LYS A 378 19.92 -21.23 -31.24
C LYS A 378 19.37 -22.17 -32.30
N ALA A 379 18.11 -22.59 -32.17
CA ALA A 379 17.47 -23.50 -33.11
C ALA A 379 16.96 -22.82 -34.39
N ASN A 380 16.72 -21.50 -34.38
CA ASN A 380 16.00 -20.80 -35.45
C ASN A 380 16.72 -19.57 -36.02
N GLY A 381 17.90 -19.18 -35.50
CA GLY A 381 18.66 -18.03 -35.97
C GLY A 381 18.02 -16.66 -35.69
N ILE A 382 17.02 -16.59 -34.80
CA ILE A 382 16.34 -15.34 -34.45
C ILE A 382 17.15 -14.64 -33.37
N TYR A 383 17.77 -13.50 -33.67
CA TYR A 383 18.48 -12.70 -32.69
C TYR A 383 17.79 -11.34 -32.55
N GLY A 384 17.58 -10.91 -31.31
CA GLY A 384 17.03 -9.60 -31.02
C GLY A 384 17.41 -9.16 -29.61
N PRO A 385 17.65 -7.85 -29.38
CA PRO A 385 18.02 -7.34 -28.06
C PRO A 385 16.87 -7.37 -27.05
N TYR A 386 15.65 -7.66 -27.51
CA TYR A 386 14.45 -7.65 -26.69
C TYR A 386 13.80 -9.03 -26.59
N LEU A 387 13.50 -9.45 -25.37
CA LEU A 387 12.93 -10.77 -25.07
C LEU A 387 11.50 -10.97 -25.60
N TYR A 388 10.78 -9.90 -25.93
CA TYR A 388 9.42 -10.01 -26.46
C TYR A 388 9.38 -10.64 -27.87
N VAL A 389 10.40 -10.42 -28.71
CA VAL A 389 10.46 -11.00 -30.07
C VAL A 389 10.55 -12.52 -30.05
N PRO A 390 11.54 -13.14 -29.36
CA PRO A 390 11.60 -14.60 -29.26
C PRO A 390 10.42 -15.17 -28.47
N THR A 391 9.89 -14.48 -27.47
CA THR A 391 8.68 -14.90 -26.75
C THR A 391 7.47 -14.98 -27.68
N PHE A 392 7.22 -13.93 -28.47
CA PHE A 392 6.15 -13.92 -29.47
C PHE A 392 6.32 -15.07 -30.47
N TYR A 393 7.55 -15.31 -30.95
CA TYR A 393 7.84 -16.41 -31.86
C TYR A 393 7.53 -17.79 -31.24
N ILE A 394 7.91 -18.01 -29.97
CA ILE A 394 7.58 -19.26 -29.25
C ILE A 394 6.07 -19.48 -29.20
N LEU A 395 5.31 -18.44 -28.81
CA LEU A 395 3.86 -18.49 -28.71
C LEU A 395 3.20 -18.72 -30.08
N TRP A 396 3.67 -18.00 -31.11
CA TRP A 396 3.13 -18.12 -32.46
C TRP A 396 3.37 -19.50 -33.07
N ARG A 397 4.58 -20.06 -32.90
CA ARG A 397 4.88 -21.43 -33.35
C ARG A 397 4.03 -22.49 -32.65
N ALA A 398 3.71 -22.29 -31.38
CA ALA A 398 2.81 -23.18 -30.67
C ALA A 398 1.37 -23.08 -31.21
N ALA A 399 0.90 -21.86 -31.55
CA ALA A 399 -0.39 -21.65 -32.19
C ALA A 399 -0.46 -22.31 -33.58
N ASP A 400 0.56 -22.12 -34.43
CA ASP A 400 0.63 -22.73 -35.76
C ASP A 400 0.60 -24.27 -35.68
N ALA A 401 1.31 -24.85 -34.71
CA ALA A 401 1.32 -26.31 -34.52
C ALA A 401 -0.03 -26.83 -34.07
N ASP A 402 -0.73 -26.11 -33.18
CA ASP A 402 -2.08 -26.46 -32.72
C ASP A 402 -3.10 -26.43 -33.87
N GLU A 403 -3.07 -25.38 -34.70
CA GLU A 403 -3.96 -25.24 -35.86
C GLU A 403 -3.74 -26.33 -36.90
N ARG A 404 -2.48 -26.69 -37.14
CA ARG A 404 -2.12 -27.76 -38.08
C ARG A 404 -2.26 -29.16 -37.49
N ARG A 405 -2.76 -29.28 -36.24
CA ARG A 405 -2.83 -30.55 -35.47
C ARG A 405 -1.50 -31.31 -35.44
N GLN A 406 -0.39 -30.57 -35.44
CA GLN A 406 0.95 -31.13 -35.39
C GLN A 406 1.35 -31.48 -33.96
N SER A 407 2.32 -32.38 -33.81
CA SER A 407 2.81 -32.78 -32.50
C SER A 407 3.38 -31.58 -31.72
N LYS A 408 2.76 -31.27 -30.57
CA LYS A 408 3.17 -30.18 -29.67
C LYS A 408 4.55 -30.44 -29.04
N LEU A 409 5.00 -31.69 -29.00
CA LEU A 409 6.24 -32.13 -28.34
C LEU A 409 7.52 -31.54 -28.93
N LYS A 410 7.48 -31.14 -30.21
CA LYS A 410 8.62 -30.57 -30.92
C LYS A 410 8.61 -29.04 -30.96
N THR A 411 7.59 -28.40 -30.36
CA THR A 411 7.48 -26.94 -30.40
C THR A 411 8.47 -26.27 -29.45
N PRO A 412 8.91 -25.03 -29.74
CA PRO A 412 9.69 -24.23 -28.80
C PRO A 412 9.01 -24.06 -27.44
N LEU A 413 7.68 -24.00 -27.41
CA LEU A 413 6.90 -23.90 -26.17
C LEU A 413 7.04 -25.16 -25.30
N CYS A 414 7.12 -26.35 -25.89
CA CYS A 414 7.40 -27.58 -25.14
C CYS A 414 8.78 -27.55 -24.49
N GLN A 415 9.79 -27.02 -25.19
CA GLN A 415 11.14 -26.86 -24.64
C GLN A 415 11.15 -25.84 -23.49
N ALA A 416 10.49 -24.69 -23.67
CA ALA A 416 10.30 -23.69 -22.61
C ALA A 416 9.57 -24.30 -21.40
N GLY A 417 8.58 -25.16 -21.64
CA GLY A 417 7.83 -25.87 -20.59
C GLY A 417 8.69 -26.87 -19.81
N LYS A 418 9.60 -27.58 -20.46
CA LYS A 418 10.59 -28.44 -19.77
C LYS A 418 11.50 -27.64 -18.83
N LEU A 419 11.93 -26.45 -19.25
CA LEU A 419 12.70 -25.55 -18.39
C LEU A 419 11.87 -25.06 -17.21
N ALA A 420 10.61 -24.68 -17.46
CA ALA A 420 9.67 -24.27 -16.41
C ALA A 420 9.44 -25.39 -15.38
N ASN A 421 9.15 -26.62 -15.80
CA ASN A 421 8.93 -27.74 -14.88
C ASN A 421 10.14 -28.01 -13.97
N LYS A 422 11.36 -27.90 -14.49
CA LYS A 422 12.59 -28.03 -13.68
C LYS A 422 12.69 -26.92 -12.62
N LEU A 423 12.28 -25.72 -12.99
CA LEU A 423 12.31 -24.55 -12.11
C LEU A 423 11.20 -24.63 -11.05
N ILE A 424 9.99 -25.03 -11.44
CA ILE A 424 8.85 -25.27 -10.55
C ILE A 424 9.20 -26.34 -9.52
N ALA A 425 9.84 -27.44 -9.93
CA ALA A 425 10.27 -28.49 -9.00
C ALA A 425 11.24 -27.97 -7.92
N ARG A 426 12.01 -26.91 -8.20
CA ARG A 426 12.99 -26.33 -7.26
C ARG A 426 12.42 -25.17 -6.44
N HIS A 427 11.49 -24.40 -7.01
CA HIS A 427 11.12 -23.07 -6.51
C HIS A 427 9.63 -22.76 -6.59
N GLY A 428 8.77 -23.71 -6.99
CA GLY A 428 7.38 -23.45 -7.40
C GLY A 428 6.52 -22.72 -6.38
N SER A 429 6.79 -22.87 -5.08
CA SER A 429 6.05 -22.24 -4.00
C SER A 429 6.93 -21.42 -3.04
N LYS A 430 8.19 -21.19 -3.41
CA LYS A 430 9.19 -20.64 -2.48
C LYS A 430 8.76 -19.26 -1.96
N TYR A 431 8.32 -18.38 -2.85
CA TYR A 431 8.08 -16.98 -2.52
C TYR A 431 6.71 -16.80 -1.86
N LYS A 432 5.67 -17.48 -2.35
CA LYS A 432 4.33 -17.53 -1.75
C LYS A 432 4.39 -18.13 -0.35
N ALA A 433 5.05 -19.28 -0.17
CA ALA A 433 5.17 -19.91 1.15
C ALA A 433 5.94 -19.01 2.13
N SER A 434 7.00 -18.33 1.68
CA SER A 434 7.73 -17.37 2.51
C SER A 434 6.86 -16.19 2.92
N ALA A 435 6.06 -15.64 1.99
CA ALA A 435 5.16 -14.54 2.25
C ALA A 435 4.02 -14.91 3.21
N LEU A 436 3.39 -16.08 3.02
CA LEU A 436 2.36 -16.61 3.91
C LEU A 436 2.92 -16.91 5.31
N LYS A 437 4.15 -17.41 5.41
CA LYS A 437 4.83 -17.63 6.69
C LYS A 437 5.05 -16.32 7.45
N LEU A 438 5.46 -15.25 6.74
CA LEU A 438 5.66 -13.93 7.35
C LEU A 438 4.32 -13.34 7.84
N ALA A 439 3.28 -13.39 7.01
CA ALA A 439 1.94 -12.93 7.39
C ALA A 439 1.38 -13.69 8.61
N SER A 440 1.43 -15.02 8.59
CA SER A 440 0.93 -15.86 9.70
C SER A 440 1.72 -15.69 11.01
N SER A 441 3.03 -15.46 10.95
CA SER A 441 3.86 -15.28 12.15
C SER A 441 3.47 -14.08 13.02
N ARG A 442 2.75 -13.10 12.46
CA ARG A 442 2.26 -11.92 13.18
C ARG A 442 1.00 -12.19 13.98
N ILE A 443 0.13 -13.06 13.48
CA ILE A 443 -1.14 -13.41 14.15
C ILE A 443 -0.84 -14.00 15.54
N HIS A 444 0.15 -14.89 15.64
CA HIS A 444 0.49 -15.54 16.91
C HIS A 444 1.25 -14.66 17.91
N GLN A 445 1.94 -13.61 17.45
CA GLN A 445 2.60 -12.66 18.36
C GLN A 445 1.61 -11.75 19.09
N GLY A 446 0.44 -11.47 18.50
CA GLY A 446 -0.63 -10.72 19.16
C GLY A 446 -1.28 -11.49 20.31
N GLU A 447 -1.46 -12.80 20.16
CA GLU A 447 -2.10 -13.66 21.17
C GLU A 447 -1.22 -13.84 22.42
N THR A 448 0.11 -13.93 22.26
CA THR A 448 1.03 -14.13 23.39
C THR A 448 1.22 -12.89 24.26
N ILE A 449 1.02 -11.69 23.69
CA ILE A 449 1.10 -10.43 24.46
C ILE A 449 -0.13 -10.24 25.34
N GLY A 450 -1.30 -10.75 24.92
CA GLY A 450 -2.55 -10.67 25.70
C GLY A 450 -2.56 -11.51 26.97
N GLU A 451 -1.99 -12.73 26.95
CA GLU A 451 -1.97 -13.63 28.12
C GLU A 451 -0.97 -13.18 29.21
N GLN A 452 0.08 -12.44 28.85
CA GLN A 452 1.06 -11.96 29.84
C GLN A 452 0.60 -10.74 30.65
N THR A 453 -0.35 -9.94 30.14
CA THR A 453 -0.87 -8.78 30.88
C THR A 453 -1.87 -9.14 31.97
N ASP A 454 -2.63 -10.23 31.83
CA ASP A 454 -3.61 -10.65 32.85
C ASP A 454 -2.98 -11.38 34.05
N SER A 455 -1.77 -11.92 33.90
CA SER A 455 -1.09 -12.67 34.97
C SER A 455 -0.44 -11.79 36.04
N ARG A 456 -0.41 -10.46 35.88
CA ARG A 456 0.25 -9.52 36.81
C ARG A 456 -0.70 -8.73 37.72
N LEU A 457 -2.02 -8.93 37.63
CA LEU A 457 -3.01 -8.18 38.43
C LEU A 457 -3.57 -8.94 39.66
N THR A 458 -3.07 -10.14 39.97
CA THR A 458 -3.65 -11.00 41.03
C THR A 458 -2.79 -11.18 42.30
N LEU A 459 -1.80 -10.32 42.57
CA LEU A 459 -0.97 -10.44 43.78
C LEU A 459 -0.72 -9.06 44.44
N ALA A 460 -1.76 -8.50 45.08
CA ALA A 460 -1.60 -7.47 46.10
C ALA A 460 -2.86 -7.34 46.99
N THR A 461 -3.30 -8.43 47.62
CA THR A 461 -4.11 -8.34 48.86
C THR A 461 -3.59 -9.40 49.83
N GLY A 462 -2.96 -8.96 50.92
CA GLY A 462 -2.42 -9.89 51.92
C GLY A 462 -1.44 -9.26 52.91
N THR A 463 -2.00 -8.54 53.88
CA THR A 463 -1.62 -8.53 55.31
C THR A 463 -0.15 -8.35 55.72
N SER A 464 0.17 -7.17 56.26
CA SER A 464 0.56 -6.96 57.68
C SER A 464 0.74 -5.48 57.96
#